data_AF-A0A439D6U5-F1
#
_entry.id   AF-A0A439D6U5-F1
#
_cell.length_a   1.000
_cell.length_b   1.000
_cell.length_c   1.000
_cell.angle_alpha   90.00
_cell.angle_beta   90.00
_cell.angle_gamma   90.00
#
_symmetry.space_group_name_H-M   'P 1'
#
loop_
_entity.id
_entity.type
_entity.pdbx_description
1 polymer ?
#
loop_
_entity_poly.entity_id
_entity_poly.type
_entity_poly.pdbx_seq_one_letter_code
_entity_poly.pdbx_strand_id
1 'polypeptide(L)'
;MPPKAADGSLESLKTLVQSTISLITQFENSLHAVAFGKPDSSTPLPTRDAADAAGSVDALSLAHDSASLVKAHTTKLSLLIINEPFTPSAISKVLRELVAGPIPAIATAVQLCTTDAYTTIVRQDLSWRCYRVLKELRGLVEVIPLDGGILPADRKNGANGDKGSMVTTGVIWAACDDVILLKKLGIAGLLVQKAEEYKDTLEDVLEELREWSEEVEEENEDDDEEDENVQQITDGLQNTHVSTQQMIDELMTSQRIPRNDPDKIRERLDSCLKRLRLTTLLYSALIQRRIKALPPLPTEQATPIVRRLDEVYPILKGLPHHFGDLACAFYDLDTGAIDKAMDSCFSDAFAAAEILKTPWSGTQDRFTEWAGKFQIGIKKSD
;
A
#
# COMPACT_ATOMS: atom_id res chain seq x y z
N MET A 1 -24.32 -27.02 48.52
CA MET A 1 -23.18 -26.68 47.64
C MET A 1 -23.45 -27.19 46.23
N PRO A 2 -23.47 -26.30 45.23
CA PRO A 2 -22.72 -26.61 44.02
C PRO A 2 -22.03 -25.37 43.42
N PRO A 3 -20.68 -25.27 43.51
CA PRO A 3 -19.88 -24.37 42.67
C PRO A 3 -19.15 -25.10 41.51
N LYS A 4 -19.23 -26.43 41.42
CA LYS A 4 -18.36 -27.24 40.55
C LYS A 4 -18.51 -27.04 39.03
N ALA A 5 -19.68 -26.57 38.56
CA ALA A 5 -19.95 -26.38 37.13
C ALA A 5 -19.40 -25.05 36.59
N ALA A 6 -19.33 -24.00 37.43
CA ALA A 6 -18.79 -22.70 37.06
C ALA A 6 -17.27 -22.77 36.84
N ASP A 7 -16.56 -23.46 37.74
CA ASP A 7 -15.10 -23.65 37.66
C ASP A 7 -14.67 -24.40 36.37
N GLY A 8 -15.41 -25.45 35.99
CA GLY A 8 -15.12 -26.20 34.76
C GLY A 8 -15.33 -25.40 33.47
N SER A 9 -16.28 -24.45 33.49
CA SER A 9 -16.54 -23.58 32.33
C SER A 9 -15.44 -22.53 32.12
N LEU A 10 -14.84 -22.05 33.21
CA LEU A 10 -13.76 -21.07 33.15
C LEU A 10 -12.44 -21.71 32.67
N GLU A 11 -12.10 -22.89 33.17
CA GLU A 11 -10.92 -23.63 32.69
C GLU A 11 -11.04 -24.04 31.21
N SER A 12 -12.25 -24.41 30.78
CA SER A 12 -12.53 -24.66 29.36
C SER A 12 -12.33 -23.41 28.50
N LEU A 13 -12.75 -22.24 29.01
CA LEU A 13 -12.55 -20.96 28.33
C LEU A 13 -11.06 -20.62 28.22
N LYS A 14 -10.27 -20.78 29.30
CA LYS A 14 -8.82 -20.54 29.30
C LYS A 14 -8.11 -21.34 28.21
N THR A 15 -8.39 -22.64 28.15
CA THR A 15 -7.82 -23.55 27.14
C THR A 15 -8.22 -23.12 25.73
N LEU A 16 -9.50 -22.78 25.54
CA LEU A 16 -10.02 -22.36 24.23
C LEU A 16 -9.39 -21.04 23.77
N VAL A 17 -9.25 -20.04 24.64
CA VAL A 17 -8.58 -18.77 24.36
C VAL A 17 -7.14 -19.03 23.88
N GLN A 18 -6.36 -19.82 24.62
CA GLN A 18 -4.99 -20.16 24.26
C GLN A 18 -4.89 -20.87 22.90
N SER A 19 -5.77 -21.85 22.64
CA SER A 19 -5.81 -22.54 21.35
C SER A 19 -6.21 -21.62 20.19
N THR A 20 -7.13 -20.67 20.43
CA THR A 20 -7.60 -19.72 19.43
C THR A 20 -6.48 -18.75 19.07
N ILE A 21 -5.76 -18.21 20.07
CA ILE A 21 -4.59 -17.35 19.87
C ILE A 21 -3.52 -18.08 19.05
N SER A 22 -3.24 -19.33 19.39
CA SER A 22 -2.24 -20.15 18.68
C SER A 22 -2.61 -20.38 17.21
N LEU A 23 -3.87 -20.72 16.95
CA LEU A 23 -4.40 -20.91 15.60
C LEU A 23 -4.33 -19.62 14.78
N ILE A 24 -4.80 -18.51 15.35
CA ILE A 24 -4.77 -17.20 14.69
C ILE A 24 -3.31 -16.82 14.37
N THR A 25 -2.38 -17.01 15.30
CA THR A 25 -0.96 -16.71 15.10
C THR A 25 -0.35 -17.54 13.97
N GLN A 26 -0.72 -18.81 13.83
CA GLN A 26 -0.28 -19.65 12.72
C GLN A 26 -0.77 -19.08 11.37
N PHE A 27 -2.04 -18.69 11.29
CA PHE A 27 -2.60 -18.10 10.07
C PHE A 27 -2.00 -16.72 9.78
N GLU A 28 -1.79 -15.89 10.78
CA GLU A 28 -1.10 -14.61 10.65
C GLU A 28 0.26 -14.77 9.99
N ASN A 29 1.08 -15.71 10.46
CA ASN A 29 2.40 -15.96 9.89
C ASN A 29 2.31 -16.36 8.42
N SER A 30 1.36 -17.25 8.08
CA SER A 30 1.14 -17.68 6.70
C SER A 30 0.67 -16.52 5.80
N LEU A 31 -0.23 -15.67 6.30
CA LEU A 31 -0.76 -14.53 5.56
C LEU A 31 0.30 -13.44 5.40
N HIS A 32 1.03 -13.13 6.46
CA HIS A 32 2.13 -12.17 6.41
C HIS A 32 3.20 -12.60 5.39
N ALA A 33 3.54 -13.89 5.33
CA ALA A 33 4.45 -14.43 4.33
C ALA A 33 3.94 -14.26 2.89
N VAL A 34 2.63 -14.37 2.64
CA VAL A 34 2.06 -14.13 1.31
C VAL A 34 2.00 -12.63 0.98
N ALA A 35 1.62 -11.79 1.94
CA ALA A 35 1.49 -10.35 1.77
C ALA A 35 2.82 -9.65 1.44
N PHE A 36 3.92 -10.10 2.06
CA PHE A 36 5.24 -9.48 1.92
C PHE A 36 6.28 -10.38 1.25
N GLY A 37 5.93 -11.62 0.93
CA GLY A 37 6.83 -12.56 0.26
C GLY A 37 7.22 -12.06 -1.12
N LYS A 38 8.51 -12.19 -1.45
CA LYS A 38 8.96 -12.14 -2.84
C LYS A 38 8.34 -13.33 -3.59
N PRO A 39 8.04 -13.19 -4.90
CA PRO A 39 7.50 -14.29 -5.69
C PRO A 39 8.57 -15.38 -5.87
N ASP A 40 8.75 -16.24 -4.87
CA ASP A 40 9.57 -17.44 -5.01
C ASP A 40 8.75 -18.56 -5.63
N SER A 41 9.28 -19.06 -6.74
CA SER A 41 8.84 -20.27 -7.44
C SER A 41 9.16 -21.50 -6.60
N SER A 42 8.39 -21.77 -5.54
CA SER A 42 8.35 -23.08 -4.85
C SER A 42 7.40 -23.08 -3.66
N THR A 43 6.10 -22.98 -3.93
CA THR A 43 5.14 -23.67 -3.06
C THR A 43 4.49 -24.75 -3.91
N PRO A 44 4.51 -26.03 -3.50
CA PRO A 44 3.88 -27.08 -4.30
C PRO A 44 2.41 -26.70 -4.49
N LEU A 45 2.03 -26.54 -5.75
CA LEU A 45 0.63 -26.39 -6.16
C LEU A 45 -0.16 -27.54 -5.52
N PRO A 46 -1.29 -27.28 -4.84
CA PRO A 46 -2.22 -28.36 -4.59
C PRO A 46 -2.57 -28.98 -5.96
N THR A 47 -2.42 -30.30 -6.06
CA THR A 47 -2.76 -31.07 -7.25
C THR A 47 -4.15 -30.69 -7.75
N ARG A 48 -4.25 -30.51 -9.06
CA ARG A 48 -5.45 -30.10 -9.81
C ARG A 48 -6.70 -30.93 -9.46
N ASP A 49 -6.52 -32.16 -8.98
CA ASP A 49 -7.56 -33.06 -8.51
C ASP A 49 -8.36 -32.53 -7.29
N ALA A 50 -7.81 -31.60 -6.50
CA ALA A 50 -8.54 -30.94 -5.41
C ALA A 50 -9.33 -29.70 -5.87
N ALA A 51 -8.99 -29.13 -7.02
CA ALA A 51 -9.67 -27.95 -7.59
C ALA A 51 -10.98 -28.32 -8.30
N ASP A 52 -11.06 -29.54 -8.87
CA ASP A 52 -12.28 -30.03 -9.55
C ASP A 52 -13.38 -30.52 -8.59
N ALA A 53 -13.05 -30.76 -7.31
CA ALA A 53 -14.00 -31.23 -6.29
C ALA A 53 -14.70 -30.09 -5.51
N ALA A 54 -14.18 -28.86 -5.59
CA ALA A 54 -14.79 -27.67 -4.99
C ALA A 54 -15.55 -26.92 -6.07
N GLY A 55 -16.89 -27.06 -6.11
CA GLY A 55 -17.73 -26.20 -6.94
C GLY A 55 -17.32 -24.74 -6.75
N SER A 56 -16.97 -24.07 -7.86
CA SER A 56 -16.27 -22.77 -7.97
C SER A 56 -16.45 -21.78 -6.80
N VAL A 57 -15.71 -21.96 -5.70
CA VAL A 57 -15.74 -21.02 -4.58
C VAL A 57 -14.89 -19.81 -4.95
N ASP A 58 -15.53 -18.67 -5.17
CA ASP A 58 -14.81 -17.41 -5.43
C ASP A 58 -14.09 -16.94 -4.16
N ALA A 59 -12.77 -16.73 -4.28
CA ALA A 59 -11.92 -16.33 -3.16
C ALA A 59 -12.38 -15.02 -2.49
N LEU A 60 -12.75 -14.01 -3.29
CA LEU A 60 -13.18 -12.71 -2.76
C LEU A 60 -14.53 -12.81 -2.05
N SER A 61 -15.47 -13.63 -2.55
CA SER A 61 -16.74 -13.90 -1.87
C SER A 61 -16.51 -14.60 -0.53
N LEU A 62 -15.63 -15.61 -0.49
CA LEU A 62 -15.31 -16.31 0.76
C LEU A 62 -14.69 -15.35 1.78
N ALA A 63 -13.76 -14.49 1.37
CA ALA A 63 -13.16 -13.48 2.23
C ALA A 63 -14.20 -12.49 2.77
N HIS A 64 -15.09 -12.00 1.90
CA HIS A 64 -16.18 -11.09 2.26
C HIS A 64 -17.11 -11.68 3.33
N ASP A 65 -17.61 -12.90 3.09
CA ASP A 65 -18.57 -13.54 3.98
C ASP A 65 -17.92 -13.87 5.33
N SER A 66 -16.66 -14.33 5.30
CA SER A 66 -15.89 -14.62 6.50
C SER A 66 -15.60 -13.35 7.32
N ALA A 67 -15.19 -12.26 6.66
CA ALA A 67 -14.98 -10.97 7.33
C ALA A 67 -16.27 -10.41 7.93
N SER A 68 -17.40 -10.56 7.24
CA SER A 68 -18.73 -10.18 7.74
C SER A 68 -19.10 -10.95 9.01
N LEU A 69 -18.84 -12.27 9.03
CA LEU A 69 -19.05 -13.10 10.21
C LEU A 69 -18.10 -12.71 11.35
N VAL A 70 -16.80 -12.50 11.08
CA VAL A 70 -15.84 -12.02 12.11
C VAL A 70 -16.32 -10.71 12.72
N LYS A 71 -16.78 -9.76 11.91
CA LYS A 71 -17.33 -8.48 12.38
C LYS A 71 -18.51 -8.68 13.33
N ALA A 72 -19.45 -9.57 12.98
CA ALA A 72 -20.61 -9.87 13.81
C ALA A 72 -20.24 -10.57 15.14
N HIS A 73 -19.32 -11.54 15.09
CA HIS A 73 -18.83 -12.22 16.29
C HIS A 73 -18.01 -11.29 17.18
N THR A 74 -17.25 -10.37 16.60
CA THR A 74 -16.49 -9.34 17.31
C THR A 74 -17.42 -8.48 18.17
N THR A 75 -18.56 -8.04 17.63
CA THR A 75 -19.56 -7.29 18.41
C THR A 75 -20.10 -8.12 19.58
N LYS A 76 -20.46 -9.37 19.33
CA LYS A 76 -20.97 -10.28 20.38
C LYS A 76 -19.92 -10.49 21.48
N LEU A 77 -18.68 -10.77 21.10
CA LEU A 77 -17.58 -11.03 22.02
C LEU A 77 -17.28 -9.79 22.88
N SER A 78 -17.19 -8.62 22.24
CA SER A 78 -16.92 -7.35 22.92
C SER A 78 -18.01 -7.00 23.93
N LEU A 79 -19.28 -7.26 23.61
CA LEU A 79 -20.39 -7.08 24.56
C LEU A 79 -20.34 -8.07 25.73
N LEU A 80 -19.95 -9.33 25.49
CA LEU A 80 -19.89 -10.35 26.53
C LEU A 80 -18.76 -10.11 27.55
N ILE A 81 -17.65 -9.51 27.13
CA ILE A 81 -16.50 -9.28 28.02
C ILE A 81 -16.61 -7.98 28.83
N ILE A 82 -17.48 -7.03 28.46
CA ILE A 82 -17.62 -5.74 29.16
C ILE A 82 -18.89 -5.59 29.99
N ASN A 83 -19.84 -6.53 29.89
CA ASN A 83 -21.14 -6.44 30.55
C ASN A 83 -21.35 -7.60 31.53
N GLU A 84 -22.01 -7.30 32.65
CA GLU A 84 -22.45 -8.31 33.61
C GLU A 84 -23.81 -8.92 33.20
N PRO A 85 -24.06 -10.20 33.50
CA PRO A 85 -23.17 -11.15 34.16
C PRO A 85 -22.11 -11.74 33.22
N PHE A 86 -20.88 -11.91 33.72
CA PHE A 86 -19.83 -12.60 32.96
C PHE A 86 -20.23 -14.06 32.73
N THR A 87 -20.25 -14.46 31.45
CA THR A 87 -20.78 -15.77 31.05
C THR A 87 -19.73 -16.54 30.24
N PRO A 88 -18.84 -17.32 30.90
CA PRO A 88 -17.73 -18.03 30.24
C PRO A 88 -18.20 -18.98 29.13
N SER A 89 -19.36 -19.61 29.30
CA SER A 89 -19.96 -20.52 28.33
C SER A 89 -20.43 -19.83 27.06
N ALA A 90 -20.96 -18.60 27.15
CA ALA A 90 -21.38 -17.80 26.01
C ALA A 90 -20.17 -17.32 25.20
N ILE A 91 -19.12 -16.86 25.89
CA ILE A 91 -17.85 -16.50 25.26
C ILE A 91 -17.25 -17.71 24.54
N SER A 92 -17.22 -18.87 25.22
CA SER A 92 -16.72 -20.11 24.64
C SER A 92 -17.49 -20.52 23.38
N LYS A 93 -18.81 -20.29 23.34
CA LYS A 93 -19.63 -20.57 22.16
C LYS A 93 -19.21 -19.69 20.98
N VAL A 94 -19.04 -18.38 21.19
CA VAL A 94 -18.62 -17.45 20.14
C VAL A 94 -17.22 -17.79 19.61
N LEU A 95 -16.28 -18.13 20.50
CA LEU A 95 -14.92 -18.54 20.10
C LEU A 95 -14.94 -19.85 19.28
N ARG A 96 -15.75 -20.84 19.67
CA ARG A 96 -15.89 -22.08 18.89
C ARG A 96 -16.47 -21.82 17.49
N GLU A 97 -17.46 -20.94 17.39
CA GLU A 97 -18.05 -20.54 16.09
C GLU A 97 -16.99 -19.85 15.21
N LEU A 98 -16.19 -18.95 15.77
CA LEU A 98 -15.07 -18.30 15.08
C LEU A 98 -14.01 -19.30 14.58
N VAL A 99 -13.58 -20.21 15.45
CA VAL A 99 -12.54 -21.22 15.16
C VAL A 99 -13.03 -22.25 14.15
N ALA A 100 -14.30 -22.62 14.17
CA ALA A 100 -14.86 -23.64 13.28
C ALA A 100 -15.15 -23.14 11.86
N GLY A 101 -15.20 -21.82 11.63
CA GLY A 101 -15.59 -21.27 10.33
C GLY A 101 -14.81 -20.03 9.92
N PRO A 102 -15.19 -18.81 10.38
CA PRO A 102 -14.67 -17.57 9.81
C PRO A 102 -13.15 -17.41 9.90
N ILE A 103 -12.49 -17.87 10.97
CA ILE A 103 -11.03 -17.75 11.12
C ILE A 103 -10.29 -18.59 10.06
N PRO A 104 -10.51 -19.92 9.95
CA PRO A 104 -9.92 -20.70 8.86
C PRO A 104 -10.33 -20.22 7.47
N ALA A 105 -11.59 -19.80 7.29
CA ALA A 105 -12.11 -19.40 5.98
C ALA A 105 -11.43 -18.13 5.44
N ILE A 106 -11.02 -17.19 6.30
CA ILE A 106 -10.18 -16.04 5.91
C ILE A 106 -8.84 -16.52 5.32
N ALA A 107 -8.18 -17.48 5.96
CA ALA A 107 -6.91 -18.02 5.47
C ALA A 107 -7.11 -18.81 4.15
N THR A 108 -8.17 -19.62 4.08
CA THR A 108 -8.53 -20.38 2.88
C THR A 108 -8.84 -19.47 1.69
N ALA A 109 -9.49 -18.32 1.89
CA ALA A 109 -9.76 -17.37 0.82
C ALA A 109 -8.47 -16.91 0.12
N VAL A 110 -7.39 -16.69 0.87
CA VAL A 110 -6.09 -16.33 0.31
C VAL A 110 -5.43 -17.49 -0.43
N GLN A 111 -5.62 -18.73 0.05
CA GLN A 111 -5.14 -19.92 -0.65
C GLN A 111 -5.84 -20.10 -2.00
N LEU A 112 -7.16 -19.86 -2.06
CA LEU A 112 -7.98 -19.90 -3.28
C LEU A 112 -7.69 -18.72 -4.23
N CYS A 113 -7.15 -17.61 -3.73
CA CYS A 113 -6.73 -16.47 -4.55
C CYS A 113 -5.39 -16.76 -5.24
N THR A 114 -5.41 -17.64 -6.23
CA THR A 114 -4.19 -18.08 -6.94
C THR A 114 -3.67 -16.99 -7.87
N THR A 115 -2.35 -16.89 -8.01
CA THR A 115 -1.71 -15.81 -8.79
C THR A 115 -2.00 -15.92 -10.28
N ASP A 116 -2.33 -17.09 -10.79
CA ASP A 116 -2.67 -17.36 -12.19
C ASP A 116 -4.12 -16.96 -12.56
N ALA A 117 -5.01 -16.86 -11.57
CA ALA A 117 -6.40 -16.49 -11.77
C ALA A 117 -6.70 -15.05 -11.31
N TYR A 118 -6.04 -14.58 -10.25
CA TYR A 118 -6.36 -13.31 -9.59
C TYR A 118 -5.28 -12.23 -9.73
N THR A 119 -4.06 -12.52 -10.19
CA THR A 119 -2.83 -11.68 -10.09
C THR A 119 -2.14 -11.74 -8.74
N THR A 120 -0.83 -11.52 -8.76
CA THR A 120 0.03 -11.46 -7.58
C THR A 120 -0.33 -10.29 -6.68
N ILE A 121 -0.61 -9.11 -7.26
CA ILE A 121 -0.96 -7.91 -6.49
C ILE A 121 -2.29 -8.08 -5.74
N VAL A 122 -3.30 -8.72 -6.35
CA VAL A 122 -4.58 -8.99 -5.67
C VAL A 122 -4.39 -9.99 -4.54
N ARG A 123 -3.61 -11.06 -4.76
CA ARG A 123 -3.32 -12.05 -3.71
C ARG A 123 -2.60 -11.40 -2.52
N GLN A 124 -1.60 -10.57 -2.78
CA GLN A 124 -0.86 -9.85 -1.74
C GLN A 124 -1.76 -8.88 -0.97
N ASP A 125 -2.57 -8.08 -1.66
CA ASP A 125 -3.48 -7.11 -1.03
C ASP A 125 -4.57 -7.81 -0.21
N LEU A 126 -5.20 -8.87 -0.74
CA LEU A 126 -6.14 -9.69 0.00
C LEU A 126 -5.48 -10.29 1.25
N SER A 127 -4.27 -10.84 1.09
CA SER A 127 -3.53 -11.46 2.19
C SER A 127 -3.20 -10.47 3.30
N TRP A 128 -2.79 -9.25 2.96
CA TRP A 128 -2.54 -8.18 3.92
C TRP A 128 -3.80 -7.78 4.68
N ARG A 129 -4.94 -7.61 4.00
CA ARG A 129 -6.22 -7.27 4.64
C ARG A 129 -6.70 -8.39 5.57
N CYS A 130 -6.62 -9.65 5.11
CA CYS A 130 -6.94 -10.82 5.91
C CYS A 130 -6.02 -10.96 7.14
N TYR A 131 -4.72 -10.73 6.98
CA TYR A 131 -3.75 -10.69 8.07
C TYR A 131 -4.16 -9.66 9.12
N ARG A 132 -4.52 -8.43 8.71
CA ARG A 132 -4.97 -7.38 9.62
C ARG A 132 -6.22 -7.81 10.41
N VAL A 133 -7.22 -8.40 9.76
CA VAL A 133 -8.42 -8.90 10.46
C VAL A 133 -8.05 -9.89 11.55
N LEU A 134 -7.19 -10.87 11.23
CA LEU A 134 -6.77 -11.89 12.19
C LEU A 134 -5.92 -11.32 13.32
N LYS A 135 -4.99 -10.40 13.01
CA LYS A 135 -4.15 -9.71 14.00
C LYS A 135 -4.97 -8.95 15.03
N GLU A 136 -5.92 -8.15 14.56
CA GLU A 136 -6.76 -7.35 15.45
C GLU A 136 -7.74 -8.24 16.24
N LEU A 137 -8.27 -9.30 15.62
CA LEU A 137 -9.08 -10.30 16.31
C LEU A 137 -8.29 -11.02 17.42
N ARG A 138 -7.02 -11.37 17.18
CA ARG A 138 -6.14 -11.95 18.20
C ARG A 138 -6.03 -11.03 19.40
N GLY A 139 -5.79 -9.73 19.17
CA GLY A 139 -5.73 -8.73 20.23
C GLY A 139 -6.99 -8.69 21.08
N LEU A 140 -8.18 -8.82 20.48
CA LEU A 140 -9.44 -8.92 21.23
C LEU A 140 -9.55 -10.23 22.03
N VAL A 141 -9.08 -11.36 21.48
CA VAL A 141 -9.09 -12.65 22.17
C VAL A 141 -8.11 -12.64 23.37
N GLU A 142 -6.98 -11.96 23.26
CA GLU A 142 -5.98 -11.81 24.32
C GLU A 142 -6.48 -11.04 25.54
N VAL A 143 -7.43 -10.11 25.35
CA VAL A 143 -8.01 -9.31 26.45
C VAL A 143 -9.23 -9.97 27.11
N ILE A 144 -9.65 -11.17 26.69
CA ILE A 144 -10.76 -11.88 27.33
C ILE A 144 -10.40 -12.16 28.80
N PRO A 145 -11.23 -11.73 29.78
CA PRO A 145 -10.98 -12.04 31.18
C PRO A 145 -11.00 -13.55 31.46
N LEU A 146 -10.01 -14.02 32.22
CA LEU A 146 -9.85 -15.45 32.57
C LEU A 146 -10.01 -15.71 34.07
N ASP A 147 -10.35 -14.68 34.84
CA ASP A 147 -10.60 -14.68 36.28
C ASP A 147 -12.09 -14.83 36.64
N GLY A 148 -12.97 -14.85 35.63
CA GLY A 148 -14.42 -14.91 35.82
C GLY A 148 -15.09 -13.55 35.97
N GLY A 149 -14.35 -12.45 35.89
CA GLY A 149 -14.86 -11.08 35.91
C GLY A 149 -15.10 -10.51 34.51
N ILE A 150 -15.72 -9.33 34.45
CA ILE A 150 -15.74 -8.52 33.22
C ILE A 150 -14.45 -7.70 33.09
N LEU A 151 -14.19 -7.18 31.89
CA LEU A 151 -13.11 -6.24 31.66
C LEU A 151 -13.30 -4.99 32.55
N PRO A 152 -12.27 -4.60 33.33
CA PRO A 152 -12.33 -3.41 34.15
C PRO A 152 -12.40 -2.14 33.30
N ALA A 153 -12.92 -1.06 33.88
CA ALA A 153 -13.28 0.17 33.16
C ALA A 153 -12.07 0.83 32.44
N ASP A 154 -10.88 0.71 33.02
CA ASP A 154 -9.60 1.16 32.45
C ASP A 154 -9.25 0.40 31.17
N ARG A 155 -9.41 -0.92 31.13
CA ARG A 155 -9.18 -1.74 29.92
C ARG A 155 -10.33 -1.69 28.92
N LYS A 156 -11.53 -1.35 29.38
CA LYS A 156 -12.69 -1.11 28.51
C LYS A 156 -12.54 0.20 27.72
N ASN A 157 -12.21 1.29 28.42
CA ASN A 157 -12.16 2.65 27.86
C ASN A 157 -10.77 3.07 27.38
N GLY A 158 -9.73 2.33 27.77
CA GLY A 158 -8.33 2.71 27.56
C GLY A 158 -7.81 3.58 28.70
N ALA A 159 -6.59 3.28 29.16
CA ALA A 159 -5.84 4.07 30.13
C ALA A 159 -4.35 3.96 29.85
N ASN A 160 -3.57 5.00 30.17
CA ASN A 160 -2.09 5.00 30.05
C ASN A 160 -1.55 4.60 28.66
N GLY A 161 -2.19 5.08 27.58
CA GLY A 161 -1.78 4.79 26.21
C GLY A 161 -2.30 3.48 25.61
N ASP A 162 -3.03 2.68 26.39
CA ASP A 162 -3.79 1.53 25.86
C ASP A 162 -5.08 2.01 25.18
N LYS A 163 -5.39 1.45 24.01
CA LYS A 163 -6.53 1.86 23.17
C LYS A 163 -7.86 1.38 23.75
N GLY A 164 -7.87 0.40 24.65
CA GLY A 164 -9.07 -0.13 25.28
C GLY A 164 -9.93 -0.98 24.33
N SER A 165 -10.70 -1.92 24.90
CA SER A 165 -11.44 -2.93 24.13
C SER A 165 -12.47 -2.34 23.15
N MET A 166 -13.08 -1.18 23.47
CA MET A 166 -14.04 -0.53 22.56
C MET A 166 -13.38 0.00 21.28
N VAL A 167 -12.19 0.60 21.39
CA VAL A 167 -11.44 1.07 20.22
C VAL A 167 -10.95 -0.14 19.41
N THR A 168 -10.45 -1.19 20.08
CA THR A 168 -10.06 -2.44 19.43
C THR A 168 -11.22 -3.03 18.61
N THR A 169 -12.45 -2.99 19.13
CA THR A 169 -13.66 -3.41 18.41
C THR A 169 -13.83 -2.62 17.10
N GLY A 170 -13.70 -1.29 17.16
CA GLY A 170 -13.79 -0.42 15.98
C GLY A 170 -12.66 -0.65 14.96
N VAL A 171 -11.44 -0.93 15.43
CA VAL A 171 -10.30 -1.26 14.57
C VAL A 171 -10.53 -2.59 13.83
N ILE A 172 -11.05 -3.62 14.51
CA ILE A 172 -11.43 -4.89 13.87
C ILE A 172 -12.53 -4.65 12.82
N TRP A 173 -13.53 -3.83 13.13
CA TRP A 173 -14.59 -3.49 12.17
C TRP A 173 -14.04 -2.85 10.91
N ALA A 174 -13.14 -1.86 11.05
CA ALA A 174 -12.49 -1.22 9.92
C ALA A 174 -11.67 -2.24 9.09
N ALA A 175 -10.93 -3.14 9.75
CA ALA A 175 -10.20 -4.20 9.06
C ALA A 175 -11.13 -5.17 8.31
N CYS A 176 -12.28 -5.53 8.89
CA CYS A 176 -13.29 -6.35 8.19
C CYS A 176 -13.91 -5.59 7.01
N ASP A 177 -14.22 -4.31 7.18
CA ASP A 177 -14.78 -3.45 6.14
C ASP A 177 -13.83 -3.29 4.96
N ASP A 178 -12.51 -3.25 5.21
CA ASP A 178 -11.49 -3.24 4.16
C ASP A 178 -11.53 -4.51 3.28
N VAL A 179 -11.79 -5.69 3.87
CA VAL A 179 -11.94 -6.96 3.13
C VAL A 179 -13.27 -7.00 2.37
N ILE A 180 -14.35 -6.56 3.02
CA ILE A 180 -15.69 -6.49 2.41
C ILE A 180 -15.68 -5.55 1.19
N LEU A 181 -15.02 -4.39 1.32
CA LEU A 181 -14.87 -3.42 0.25
C LEU A 181 -14.11 -3.98 -0.94
N LEU A 182 -13.08 -4.82 -0.71
CA LEU A 182 -12.32 -5.43 -1.79
C LEU A 182 -13.20 -6.29 -2.72
N LYS A 183 -14.16 -7.05 -2.17
CA LYS A 183 -15.13 -7.79 -3.00
C LYS A 183 -16.01 -6.86 -3.83
N LYS A 184 -16.43 -5.72 -3.26
CA LYS A 184 -17.24 -4.70 -3.95
C LYS A 184 -16.46 -4.00 -5.07
N LEU A 185 -15.19 -3.68 -4.84
CA LEU A 185 -14.29 -3.08 -5.83
C LEU A 185 -13.98 -4.08 -6.97
N GLY A 186 -13.78 -5.35 -6.61
CA GLY A 186 -13.27 -6.36 -7.51
C GLY A 186 -11.82 -6.11 -7.94
N ILE A 187 -11.30 -7.00 -8.79
CA ILE A 187 -9.90 -6.95 -9.24
C ILE A 187 -9.61 -5.65 -9.99
N ALA A 188 -10.42 -5.30 -10.98
CA ALA A 188 -10.22 -4.08 -11.77
C ALA A 188 -10.29 -2.82 -10.89
N GLY A 189 -11.21 -2.76 -9.92
CA GLY A 189 -11.33 -1.63 -8.99
C GLY A 189 -10.08 -1.46 -8.11
N LEU A 190 -9.55 -2.54 -7.54
CA LEU A 190 -8.30 -2.50 -6.76
C LEU A 190 -7.13 -2.02 -7.62
N LEU A 191 -7.01 -2.56 -8.84
CA LEU A 191 -5.95 -2.21 -9.78
C LEU A 191 -6.01 -0.72 -10.17
N VAL A 192 -7.21 -0.19 -10.44
CA VAL A 192 -7.42 1.25 -10.66
C VAL A 192 -6.97 2.05 -9.45
N GLN A 193 -7.40 1.67 -8.24
CA GLN A 193 -7.02 2.38 -7.02
C GLN A 193 -5.49 2.44 -6.87
N LYS A 194 -4.79 1.31 -7.07
CA LYS A 194 -3.33 1.25 -6.99
C LYS A 194 -2.66 2.13 -8.04
N ALA A 195 -3.15 2.12 -9.27
CA ALA A 195 -2.58 2.93 -10.34
C ALA A 195 -2.84 4.44 -10.13
N GLU A 196 -3.99 4.84 -9.59
CA GLU A 196 -4.24 6.23 -9.18
C GLU A 196 -3.33 6.63 -8.01
N GLU A 197 -3.18 5.80 -6.97
CA GLU A 197 -2.23 6.05 -5.86
C GLU A 197 -0.81 6.34 -6.38
N TYR A 198 -0.31 5.55 -7.36
CA TYR A 198 1.01 5.78 -7.95
C TYR A 198 1.06 7.04 -8.83
N LYS A 199 -0.03 7.34 -9.55
CA LYS A 199 -0.15 8.55 -10.36
C LYS A 199 -0.11 9.79 -9.49
N ASP A 200 -0.87 9.80 -8.39
CA ASP A 200 -0.95 10.93 -7.46
C ASP A 200 0.43 11.22 -6.87
N THR A 201 1.19 10.19 -6.45
CA THR A 201 2.58 10.38 -6.00
C THR A 201 3.49 10.96 -7.10
N LEU A 202 3.28 10.62 -8.38
CA LEU A 202 4.05 11.22 -9.48
C LEU A 202 3.65 12.68 -9.75
N GLU A 203 2.38 13.02 -9.54
CA GLU A 203 1.89 14.40 -9.63
C GLU A 203 2.48 15.24 -8.49
N ASP A 204 2.55 14.70 -7.27
CA ASP A 204 3.21 15.36 -6.12
C ASP A 204 4.69 15.63 -6.43
N VAL A 205 5.44 14.65 -6.92
CA VAL A 205 6.86 14.82 -7.30
C VAL A 205 7.03 15.82 -8.46
N LEU A 206 6.11 15.84 -9.42
CA LEU A 206 6.13 16.80 -10.53
C LEU A 206 5.92 18.23 -10.05
N GLU A 207 4.98 18.43 -9.13
CA GLU A 207 4.69 19.74 -8.55
C GLU A 207 5.86 20.22 -7.70
N GLU A 208 6.41 19.36 -6.84
CA GLU A 208 7.58 19.65 -6.02
C GLU A 208 8.80 20.08 -6.87
N LEU A 209 9.15 19.30 -7.91
CA LEU A 209 10.28 19.65 -8.79
C LEU A 209 10.05 20.93 -9.60
N ARG A 210 8.79 21.23 -9.91
CA ARG A 210 8.43 22.43 -10.65
C ARG A 210 8.52 23.66 -9.74
N GLU A 211 8.00 23.59 -8.52
CA GLU A 211 8.14 24.65 -7.51
C GLU A 211 9.62 24.94 -7.27
N TRP A 212 10.44 23.90 -7.09
CA TRP A 212 11.89 24.05 -6.97
C TRP A 212 12.54 24.72 -8.19
N SER A 213 12.06 24.44 -9.41
CA SER A 213 12.57 25.08 -10.63
C SER A 213 12.24 26.57 -10.71
N GLU A 214 11.03 26.96 -10.30
CA GLU A 214 10.54 28.35 -10.34
C GLU A 214 11.26 29.20 -9.27
N GLU A 215 11.48 28.67 -8.06
CA GLU A 215 12.29 29.32 -7.00
C GLU A 215 13.73 29.62 -7.47
N VAL A 216 14.32 28.74 -8.29
CA VAL A 216 15.66 28.96 -8.85
C VAL A 216 15.66 30.04 -9.94
N GLU A 217 14.56 30.27 -10.66
CA GLU A 217 14.47 31.30 -11.71
C GLU A 217 14.24 32.71 -11.15
N GLU A 218 13.32 32.88 -10.19
CA GLU A 218 12.94 34.19 -9.66
C GLU A 218 14.11 34.92 -8.97
N GLU A 219 14.99 34.21 -8.27
CA GLU A 219 16.15 34.81 -7.60
C GLU A 219 17.34 35.10 -8.55
N ASN A 220 17.23 34.77 -9.83
CA ASN A 220 18.22 35.12 -10.86
C ASN A 220 17.89 36.41 -11.61
N GLU A 221 16.70 36.97 -11.45
CA GLU A 221 16.28 38.23 -12.11
C GLU A 221 16.56 39.50 -11.28
N ASP A 222 16.98 39.36 -10.01
CA ASP A 222 17.10 40.48 -9.04
C ASP A 222 18.53 41.05 -8.87
N ASP A 223 19.45 40.82 -9.81
CA ASP A 223 20.88 41.15 -9.63
C ASP A 223 21.47 41.98 -10.77
N ASP A 224 20.62 42.80 -11.41
CA ASP A 224 21.02 43.84 -12.35
C ASP A 224 20.43 45.20 -11.89
N GLU A 225 20.99 45.80 -10.83
CA GLU A 225 21.15 47.27 -10.74
C GLU A 225 22.17 47.68 -9.66
N GLU A 226 23.00 48.64 -10.05
CA GLU A 226 24.25 49.15 -9.46
C GLU A 226 24.14 49.66 -8.00
N ASP A 227 25.20 49.46 -7.19
CA ASP A 227 25.93 50.65 -6.69
C ASP A 227 27.35 50.30 -6.21
N GLU A 228 28.31 50.88 -6.92
CA GLU A 228 29.66 51.10 -6.41
C GLU A 228 29.58 52.00 -5.17
N ASN A 229 30.41 51.71 -4.16
CA ASN A 229 30.85 52.65 -3.12
C ASN A 229 29.98 52.78 -1.84
N VAL A 230 30.15 51.84 -0.90
CA VAL A 230 30.19 52.21 0.52
C VAL A 230 31.46 51.66 1.17
N GLN A 231 32.43 52.56 1.29
CA GLN A 231 33.62 52.43 2.11
C GLN A 231 33.28 52.10 3.57
N GLN A 232 33.93 51.02 4.04
CA GLN A 232 34.76 50.97 5.24
C GLN A 232 34.20 51.49 6.59
N ILE A 233 34.43 50.65 7.61
CA ILE A 233 34.48 50.93 9.07
C ILE A 233 33.22 50.45 9.82
N THR A 234 33.29 49.22 10.34
CA THR A 234 33.46 48.98 11.80
C THR A 234 34.01 47.57 12.04
N ASP A 235 35.25 47.52 12.53
CA ASP A 235 35.96 46.35 13.01
C ASP A 235 35.24 45.68 14.22
N GLY A 236 35.13 44.35 14.14
CA GLY A 236 35.71 43.47 15.16
C GLY A 236 35.00 43.35 16.51
N LEU A 237 33.90 42.57 16.59
CA LEU A 237 33.65 41.63 17.70
C LEU A 237 32.41 40.70 17.52
N GLN A 238 32.17 40.10 16.34
CA GLN A 238 30.95 39.29 16.14
C GLN A 238 31.11 38.05 15.24
N ASN A 239 32.31 37.49 15.17
CA ASN A 239 32.70 36.49 14.16
C ASN A 239 32.43 35.01 14.50
N THR A 240 31.63 34.68 15.52
CA THR A 240 31.32 33.27 15.82
C THR A 240 29.85 32.90 15.64
N HIS A 241 28.91 33.86 15.72
CA HIS A 241 27.48 33.56 15.59
C HIS A 241 26.98 33.66 14.14
N VAL A 242 27.55 34.58 13.35
CA VAL A 242 27.26 34.73 11.91
C VAL A 242 27.70 33.50 11.13
N SER A 243 28.82 32.87 11.52
CA SER A 243 29.34 31.67 10.85
C SER A 243 28.44 30.44 11.03
N THR A 244 27.82 30.25 12.21
CA THR A 244 26.82 29.18 12.42
C THR A 244 25.52 29.47 11.69
N GLN A 245 25.06 30.72 11.65
CA GLN A 245 23.84 31.08 10.93
C GLN A 245 24.04 30.93 9.42
N GLN A 246 25.19 31.35 8.88
CA GLN A 246 25.57 31.14 7.49
C GLN A 246 25.78 29.66 7.17
N MET A 247 26.39 28.85 8.04
CA MET A 247 26.47 27.40 7.85
C MET A 247 25.09 26.71 7.92
N ILE A 248 24.15 27.25 8.72
CA ILE A 248 22.77 26.76 8.77
C ILE A 248 22.02 27.20 7.51
N ASP A 249 22.18 28.43 7.06
CA ASP A 249 21.58 28.94 5.82
C ASP A 249 22.16 28.22 4.60
N GLU A 250 23.45 27.90 4.57
CA GLU A 250 24.16 27.12 3.53
C GLU A 250 23.84 25.61 3.60
N LEU A 251 23.37 25.12 4.75
CA LEU A 251 22.81 23.77 4.93
C LEU A 251 21.32 23.69 4.60
N MET A 252 20.61 24.83 4.65
CA MET A 252 19.17 24.96 4.40
C MET A 252 18.86 25.54 3.01
N THR A 253 19.86 26.07 2.29
CA THR A 253 19.77 26.34 0.85
C THR A 253 20.04 25.04 0.12
N SER A 254 18.98 24.47 -0.48
CA SER A 254 19.12 23.49 -1.55
C SER A 254 20.18 23.97 -2.55
N GLN A 255 21.10 23.10 -2.95
CA GLN A 255 22.19 23.50 -3.86
C GLN A 255 21.58 24.10 -5.13
N ARG A 256 21.90 25.37 -5.38
CA ARG A 256 21.30 26.14 -6.48
C ARG A 256 22.01 25.87 -7.79
N ILE A 257 21.23 25.80 -8.88
CA ILE A 257 21.79 25.68 -10.22
C ILE A 257 22.60 26.96 -10.55
N PRO A 258 23.91 26.86 -10.83
CA PRO A 258 24.73 28.04 -11.15
C PRO A 258 24.17 28.84 -12.33
N ARG A 259 24.30 30.18 -12.33
CA ARG A 259 23.84 31.06 -13.43
C ARG A 259 24.39 30.62 -14.81
N ASN A 260 25.67 30.29 -14.87
CA ASN A 260 26.33 29.87 -16.10
C ASN A 260 25.94 28.45 -16.56
N ASP A 261 25.27 27.68 -15.70
CA ASP A 261 24.83 26.30 -15.93
C ASP A 261 25.80 25.46 -16.78
N PRO A 262 27.07 25.32 -16.36
CA PRO A 262 28.09 24.70 -17.20
C PRO A 262 27.72 23.27 -17.59
N ASP A 263 26.99 22.59 -16.72
CA ASP A 263 26.56 21.21 -16.90
C ASP A 263 25.15 21.08 -17.49
N LYS A 264 24.48 22.18 -17.87
CA LYS A 264 23.15 22.21 -18.50
C LYS A 264 22.07 21.48 -17.69
N ILE A 265 22.01 21.75 -16.40
CA ILE A 265 21.03 21.17 -15.47
C ILE A 265 19.63 21.75 -15.75
N ARG A 266 19.49 23.03 -16.13
CA ARG A 266 18.18 23.62 -16.49
C ARG A 266 17.55 22.92 -17.70
N GLU A 267 18.36 22.65 -18.74
CA GLU A 267 17.92 21.93 -19.94
C GLU A 267 17.43 20.49 -19.61
N ARG A 268 18.14 19.81 -18.68
CA ARG A 268 17.76 18.48 -18.19
C ARG A 268 16.48 18.52 -17.36
N LEU A 269 16.34 19.52 -16.50
CA LEU A 269 15.16 19.71 -15.66
C LEU A 269 13.92 19.94 -16.51
N ASP A 270 14.01 20.83 -17.51
CA ASP A 270 12.93 21.06 -18.49
C ASP A 270 12.51 19.78 -19.22
N SER A 271 13.51 19.02 -19.69
CA SER A 271 13.27 17.74 -20.36
C SER A 271 12.63 16.72 -19.41
N CYS A 272 13.09 16.67 -18.15
CA CYS A 272 12.54 15.83 -17.10
C CYS A 272 11.07 16.17 -16.82
N LEU A 273 10.74 17.44 -16.54
CA LEU A 273 9.38 17.90 -16.25
C LEU A 273 8.42 17.58 -17.40
N LYS A 274 8.83 17.80 -18.66
CA LYS A 274 8.04 17.44 -19.84
C LYS A 274 7.76 15.92 -19.90
N ARG A 275 8.77 15.08 -19.67
CA ARG A 275 8.65 13.62 -19.74
C ARG A 275 7.93 13.02 -18.53
N LEU A 276 8.08 13.59 -17.34
CA LEU A 276 7.31 13.24 -16.14
C LEU A 276 5.83 13.55 -16.36
N ARG A 277 5.50 14.73 -16.91
CA ARG A 277 4.12 15.06 -17.33
C ARG A 277 3.57 14.09 -18.38
N LEU A 278 4.37 13.65 -19.34
CA LEU A 278 3.94 12.60 -20.27
C LEU A 278 3.68 11.27 -19.54
N THR A 279 4.46 10.95 -18.51
CA THR A 279 4.29 9.74 -17.69
C THR A 279 3.01 9.79 -16.86
N THR A 280 2.65 10.92 -16.25
CA THR A 280 1.35 11.07 -15.54
C THR A 280 0.15 10.93 -16.50
N LEU A 281 0.30 11.41 -17.75
CA LEU A 281 -0.68 11.19 -18.81
C LEU A 281 -0.76 9.70 -19.22
N LEU A 282 0.35 8.96 -19.22
CA LEU A 282 0.36 7.52 -19.43
C LEU A 282 -0.49 6.80 -18.38
N TYR A 283 -0.32 7.10 -17.09
CA TYR A 283 -1.15 6.53 -16.02
C TYR A 283 -2.64 6.77 -16.28
N SER A 284 -3.01 8.03 -16.52
CA SER A 284 -4.39 8.40 -16.83
C SER A 284 -4.96 7.59 -18.00
N ALA A 285 -4.18 7.44 -19.07
CA ALA A 285 -4.61 6.73 -20.26
C ALA A 285 -4.67 5.20 -20.04
N LEU A 286 -3.72 4.61 -19.30
CA LEU A 286 -3.73 3.19 -18.92
C LEU A 286 -4.93 2.86 -18.03
N ILE A 287 -5.21 3.68 -17.02
CA ILE A 287 -6.35 3.52 -16.13
C ILE A 287 -7.65 3.50 -16.93
N GLN A 288 -7.85 4.47 -17.81
CA GLN A 288 -9.10 4.63 -18.55
C GLN A 288 -9.29 3.61 -19.68
N ARG A 289 -8.20 3.21 -20.36
CA ARG A 289 -8.27 2.41 -21.60
C ARG A 289 -7.83 0.96 -21.45
N ARG A 290 -7.15 0.61 -20.36
CA ARG A 290 -6.65 -0.75 -20.12
C ARG A 290 -7.21 -1.29 -18.82
N ILE A 291 -7.00 -0.62 -17.70
CA ILE A 291 -7.37 -1.18 -16.38
C ILE A 291 -8.90 -1.20 -16.21
N LYS A 292 -9.61 -0.09 -16.48
CA LYS A 292 -11.08 -0.05 -16.45
C LYS A 292 -11.75 -0.92 -17.51
N ALA A 293 -11.03 -1.24 -18.59
CA ALA A 293 -11.52 -2.09 -19.68
C ALA A 293 -11.17 -3.57 -19.47
N LEU A 294 -10.63 -3.96 -18.30
CA LEU A 294 -10.34 -5.35 -17.98
C LEU A 294 -11.60 -6.21 -18.09
N PRO A 295 -11.53 -7.38 -18.73
CA PRO A 295 -12.61 -8.34 -18.63
C PRO A 295 -12.77 -8.81 -17.18
N PRO A 296 -13.94 -9.33 -16.80
CA PRO A 296 -14.14 -9.92 -15.49
C PRO A 296 -13.07 -10.98 -15.20
N LEU A 297 -12.53 -10.96 -13.98
CA LEU A 297 -11.59 -11.95 -13.47
C LEU A 297 -12.11 -12.46 -12.11
N PRO A 298 -11.87 -13.73 -11.74
CA PRO A 298 -11.17 -14.76 -12.53
C PRO A 298 -12.04 -15.35 -13.66
N THR A 299 -11.40 -15.83 -14.73
CA THR A 299 -12.05 -16.58 -15.84
C THR A 299 -11.13 -17.70 -16.34
N GLU A 300 -11.67 -18.66 -17.09
CA GLU A 300 -10.89 -19.78 -17.65
C GLU A 300 -9.74 -19.32 -18.58
N GLN A 301 -9.83 -18.12 -19.14
CA GLN A 301 -8.83 -17.51 -20.02
C GLN A 301 -8.02 -16.40 -19.33
N ALA A 302 -8.03 -16.35 -17.99
CA ALA A 302 -7.38 -15.29 -17.22
C ALA A 302 -5.85 -15.26 -17.38
N THR A 303 -5.20 -16.40 -17.59
CA THR A 303 -3.73 -16.54 -17.47
C THR A 303 -2.92 -15.54 -18.31
N PRO A 304 -3.20 -15.27 -19.61
CA PRO A 304 -2.44 -14.29 -20.39
C PRO A 304 -2.62 -12.86 -19.88
N ILE A 305 -3.84 -12.50 -19.46
CA ILE A 305 -4.17 -11.18 -18.90
C ILE A 305 -3.45 -10.99 -17.58
N VAL A 306 -3.56 -11.99 -16.71
CA VAL A 306 -2.96 -12.01 -15.38
C VAL A 306 -1.45 -11.91 -15.44
N ARG A 307 -0.78 -12.67 -16.33
CA ARG A 307 0.67 -12.55 -16.54
C ARG A 307 1.09 -11.15 -16.96
N ARG A 308 0.35 -10.57 -17.90
CA ARG A 308 0.61 -9.21 -18.40
C ARG A 308 0.42 -8.15 -17.31
N LEU A 309 -0.55 -8.33 -16.42
CA LEU A 309 -0.74 -7.48 -15.24
C LEU A 309 0.39 -7.65 -14.23
N ASP A 310 0.80 -8.88 -13.95
CA ASP A 310 1.90 -9.19 -13.03
C ASP A 310 3.26 -8.70 -13.57
N GLU A 311 3.41 -8.55 -14.87
CA GLU A 311 4.59 -7.95 -15.50
C GLU A 311 4.61 -6.42 -15.38
N VAL A 312 3.48 -5.74 -15.60
CA VAL A 312 3.44 -4.27 -15.66
C VAL A 312 3.29 -3.58 -14.30
N TYR A 313 2.55 -4.18 -13.35
CA TYR A 313 2.30 -3.53 -12.06
C TYR A 313 3.55 -3.29 -11.19
N PRO A 314 4.55 -4.19 -11.17
CA PRO A 314 5.83 -3.90 -10.52
C PRO A 314 6.53 -2.67 -11.11
N ILE A 315 6.49 -2.50 -12.44
CA ILE A 315 7.07 -1.35 -13.13
C ILE A 315 6.33 -0.07 -12.72
N LEU A 316 4.99 -0.08 -12.78
CA LEU A 316 4.18 1.06 -12.35
C LEU A 316 4.46 1.42 -10.88
N LYS A 317 4.48 0.43 -9.99
CA LYS A 317 4.78 0.65 -8.57
C LYS A 317 6.18 1.25 -8.34
N GLY A 318 7.16 0.88 -9.17
CA GLY A 318 8.55 1.36 -9.06
C GLY A 318 8.74 2.81 -9.51
N LEU A 319 7.97 3.25 -10.51
CA LEU A 319 8.11 4.58 -11.11
C LEU A 319 8.12 5.73 -10.08
N PRO A 320 7.14 5.86 -9.15
CA PRO A 320 7.17 6.94 -8.16
C PRO A 320 8.44 6.97 -7.32
N HIS A 321 8.99 5.80 -6.97
CA HIS A 321 10.22 5.73 -6.18
C HIS A 321 11.42 6.20 -7.00
N HIS A 322 11.54 5.74 -8.25
CA HIS A 322 12.62 6.17 -9.14
C HIS A 322 12.56 7.67 -9.45
N PHE A 323 11.36 8.25 -9.56
CA PHE A 323 11.21 9.70 -9.73
C PHE A 323 11.56 10.49 -8.46
N GLY A 324 11.31 9.94 -7.27
CA GLY A 324 11.82 10.50 -6.02
C GLY A 324 13.35 10.52 -5.98
N ASP A 325 13.99 9.41 -6.38
CA ASP A 325 15.46 9.34 -6.50
C ASP A 325 16.00 10.34 -7.54
N LEU A 326 15.28 10.53 -8.65
CA LEU A 326 15.60 11.53 -9.67
C LEU A 326 15.50 12.95 -9.12
N ALA A 327 14.49 13.25 -8.29
CA ALA A 327 14.36 14.55 -7.64
C ALA A 327 15.55 14.82 -6.71
N CYS A 328 15.95 13.85 -5.89
CA CYS A 328 17.16 13.96 -5.07
C CYS A 328 18.41 14.25 -5.91
N ALA A 329 18.58 13.57 -7.05
CA ALA A 329 19.72 13.82 -7.94
C ALA A 329 19.74 15.26 -8.50
N PHE A 330 18.57 15.86 -8.76
CA PHE A 330 18.47 17.27 -9.13
C PHE A 330 18.85 18.19 -7.96
N TYR A 331 18.39 17.90 -6.74
CA TYR A 331 18.74 18.68 -5.55
C TYR A 331 20.24 18.64 -5.23
N ASP A 332 20.90 17.52 -5.52
CA ASP A 332 22.35 17.35 -5.34
C ASP A 332 23.19 17.88 -6.52
N LEU A 333 22.53 18.37 -7.59
CA LEU A 333 23.16 18.82 -8.84
C LEU A 333 24.09 17.77 -9.49
N ASP A 334 23.89 16.48 -9.21
CA ASP A 334 24.72 15.39 -9.72
C ASP A 334 24.26 14.99 -11.13
N THR A 335 24.92 15.54 -12.14
CA THR A 335 24.60 15.30 -13.55
C THR A 335 24.69 13.82 -13.96
N GLY A 336 25.61 13.05 -13.37
CA GLY A 336 25.75 11.63 -13.64
C GLY A 336 24.58 10.83 -13.05
N ALA A 337 24.15 11.19 -11.85
CA ALA A 337 22.97 10.59 -11.21
C ALA A 337 21.68 10.99 -11.94
N ILE A 338 21.54 12.26 -12.35
CA ILE A 338 20.39 12.77 -13.13
C ILE A 338 20.26 11.97 -14.43
N ASP A 339 21.30 11.90 -15.26
CA ASP A 339 21.24 11.24 -16.57
C ASP A 339 20.86 9.76 -16.42
N LYS A 340 21.46 9.07 -15.44
CA LYS A 340 21.16 7.66 -15.15
C LYS A 340 19.72 7.46 -14.65
N ALA A 341 19.25 8.32 -13.75
CA ALA A 341 17.91 8.22 -13.17
C ALA A 341 16.84 8.55 -14.22
N MET A 342 17.06 9.56 -15.07
CA MET A 342 16.21 9.85 -16.22
C MET A 342 16.10 8.64 -17.15
N ASP A 343 17.22 8.06 -17.57
CA ASP A 343 17.22 6.89 -18.45
C ASP A 343 16.42 5.72 -17.86
N SER A 344 16.61 5.44 -16.56
CA SER A 344 15.88 4.36 -15.87
C SER A 344 14.38 4.65 -15.80
N CYS A 345 13.97 5.82 -15.29
CA CYS A 345 12.56 6.19 -15.10
C CYS A 345 11.78 6.14 -16.42
N PHE A 346 12.35 6.71 -17.48
CA PHE A 346 11.65 6.82 -18.75
C PHE A 346 11.71 5.54 -19.57
N SER A 347 12.72 4.69 -19.36
CA SER A 347 12.74 3.32 -19.90
C SER A 347 11.65 2.46 -19.25
N ASP A 348 11.44 2.58 -17.94
CA ASP A 348 10.36 1.89 -17.23
C ASP A 348 8.98 2.35 -17.72
N ALA A 349 8.78 3.67 -17.88
CA ALA A 349 7.54 4.21 -18.44
C ALA A 349 7.30 3.72 -19.88
N PHE A 350 8.35 3.65 -20.70
CA PHE A 350 8.29 3.09 -22.04
C PHE A 350 7.91 1.60 -22.02
N ALA A 351 8.52 0.81 -21.13
CA ALA A 351 8.26 -0.62 -21.00
C ALA A 351 6.81 -0.87 -20.56
N ALA A 352 6.30 -0.12 -19.59
CA ALA A 352 4.90 -0.21 -19.16
C ALA A 352 3.93 0.11 -20.31
N ALA A 353 4.22 1.15 -21.10
CA ALA A 353 3.42 1.51 -22.27
C ALA A 353 3.46 0.43 -23.36
N GLU A 354 4.61 -0.21 -23.60
CA GLU A 354 4.73 -1.30 -24.56
C GLU A 354 3.96 -2.53 -24.11
N ILE A 355 4.13 -2.94 -22.83
CA ILE A 355 3.42 -4.09 -22.26
C ILE A 355 1.93 -3.87 -22.42
N LEU A 356 1.37 -2.70 -22.08
CA LEU A 356 -0.08 -2.42 -22.13
C LEU A 356 -0.58 -1.81 -23.45
N LYS A 357 0.24 -1.79 -24.50
CA LYS A 357 -0.08 -1.15 -25.79
C LYS A 357 -1.33 -1.70 -26.46
N THR A 358 -1.45 -3.02 -26.58
CA THR A 358 -2.60 -3.68 -27.22
C THR A 358 -3.77 -3.86 -26.23
N PRO A 359 -5.03 -3.78 -26.66
CA PRO A 359 -6.15 -4.06 -25.77
C PRO A 359 -6.28 -5.56 -25.47
N TRP A 360 -7.10 -5.91 -24.48
CA TRP A 360 -7.30 -7.30 -24.05
C TRP A 360 -7.94 -8.20 -25.12
N SER A 361 -8.64 -7.61 -26.10
CA SER A 361 -9.21 -8.32 -27.26
C SER A 361 -8.19 -8.62 -28.38
N GLY A 362 -7.00 -7.99 -28.35
CA GLY A 362 -5.94 -8.17 -29.35
C GLY A 362 -6.06 -7.30 -30.62
N THR A 363 -7.18 -6.62 -30.86
CA THR A 363 -7.38 -5.74 -32.04
C THR A 363 -6.94 -4.31 -31.74
N GLN A 364 -6.11 -3.69 -32.58
CA GLN A 364 -5.64 -2.32 -32.36
C GLN A 364 -6.80 -1.32 -32.16
N ASP A 365 -6.62 -0.40 -31.20
CA ASP A 365 -7.55 0.66 -30.87
C ASP A 365 -6.87 2.03 -30.89
N ARG A 366 -7.64 3.11 -30.68
CA ARG A 366 -7.08 4.48 -30.63
C ARG A 366 -5.99 4.65 -29.57
N PHE A 367 -6.03 3.90 -28.47
CA PHE A 367 -4.98 3.93 -27.46
C PHE A 367 -3.69 3.30 -27.99
N THR A 368 -3.76 2.26 -28.83
CA THR A 368 -2.58 1.63 -29.45
C THR A 368 -1.77 2.64 -30.26
N GLU A 369 -2.45 3.48 -31.05
CA GLU A 369 -1.81 4.58 -31.79
C GLU A 369 -1.25 5.66 -30.86
N TRP A 370 -2.00 6.04 -29.83
CA TRP A 370 -1.57 7.03 -28.84
C TRP A 370 -0.33 6.55 -28.07
N ALA A 371 -0.29 5.29 -27.66
CA ALA A 371 0.86 4.68 -27.00
C ALA A 371 2.10 4.71 -27.90
N GLY A 372 1.94 4.51 -29.22
CA GLY A 372 3.03 4.68 -30.18
C GLY A 372 3.56 6.12 -30.22
N LYS A 373 2.69 7.13 -30.16
CA LYS A 373 3.12 8.54 -30.08
C LYS A 373 3.80 8.86 -28.75
N PHE A 374 3.25 8.37 -27.64
CA PHE A 374 3.86 8.47 -26.31
C PHE A 374 5.28 7.89 -26.31
N GLN A 375 5.46 6.69 -26.86
CA GLN A 375 6.75 6.01 -26.97
C GLN A 375 7.80 6.78 -27.77
N ILE A 376 7.38 7.53 -28.79
CA ILE A 376 8.27 8.44 -29.53
C ILE A 376 8.60 9.65 -28.67
N GLY A 377 7.60 10.26 -28.02
CA GLY A 377 7.78 11.44 -27.17
C GLY A 377 8.66 11.19 -25.96
N ILE A 378 8.53 10.03 -25.30
CA ILE A 378 9.31 9.70 -24.10
C ILE A 378 10.79 9.40 -24.40
N LYS A 379 11.11 9.10 -25.68
CA LYS A 379 12.47 8.82 -26.17
C LYS A 379 13.18 10.04 -26.74
N LYS A 380 12.45 11.05 -27.19
CA LYS A 380 13.05 12.30 -27.66
C LYS A 380 13.35 13.18 -26.45
N SER A 381 14.63 13.35 -26.12
CA SER A 381 15.08 14.63 -25.56
C SER A 381 15.13 15.58 -26.75
N ASP A 382 14.17 16.49 -26.85
CA ASP A 382 14.32 17.62 -27.78
C ASP A 382 15.47 18.52 -27.30
#